data_AF-A0A954E9H1-F1
#
_entry.id   AF-A0A954E9H1-F1
#
_cell.length_a   1.000
_cell.length_b   1.000
_cell.length_c   1.000
_cell.angle_alpha   90.00
_cell.angle_beta   90.00
_cell.angle_gamma   90.00
#
_symmetry.space_group_name_H-M   'P 1'
#
loop_
_entity.id
_entity.type
_entity.pdbx_description
1 polymer ?
#
loop_
_entity_poly.entity_id
_entity_poly.type
_entity_poly.pdbx_seq_one_letter_code
_entity_poly.pdbx_strand_id
1 'polypeptide(L)'
;MRDTSWPRNRLDRYILARMEKVGVSPAPAADARTVLRRLSFDLIGLPPTLAEVQAFQRDYERDPQAAVSATVDRLLAAPQYGERWARHWLDLARFTDQTASWLESTRYSHLYRDWVVRAFNDDLPYDQFVMRQLASDVMPECDLQDLHALGFLGLS
;
A
#
# COMPACT_ATOMS: atom_id res chain seq x y z
N MET A 1 24.66 4.81 26.24
CA MET A 1 24.70 4.85 24.77
C MET A 1 26.05 5.38 24.37
N ARG A 2 26.74 4.64 23.50
CA ARG A 2 28.06 4.97 22.96
C ARG A 2 27.95 5.88 21.74
N ASP A 3 26.91 5.72 20.92
CA ASP A 3 26.59 6.63 19.81
C ASP A 3 25.28 7.41 20.10
N THR A 4 25.34 8.72 19.94
CA THR A 4 24.19 9.63 20.15
C THR A 4 23.72 10.30 18.86
N SER A 5 24.45 10.11 17.75
CA SER A 5 24.20 10.74 16.45
C SER A 5 23.28 9.92 15.54
N TRP A 6 23.29 8.59 15.69
CA TRP A 6 22.43 7.70 14.91
C TRP A 6 20.93 7.78 15.25
N PRO A 7 20.50 7.84 16.52
CA PRO A 7 19.08 7.87 16.86
C PRO A 7 18.39 9.17 16.40
N ARG A 8 17.32 9.06 15.61
CA ARG A 8 16.54 10.21 15.11
C ARG A 8 15.31 10.49 15.96
N ASN A 9 14.74 9.47 16.59
CA ASN A 9 13.59 9.59 17.47
C ASN A 9 13.81 8.88 18.81
N ARG A 10 12.79 8.90 19.69
CA ARG A 10 12.86 8.27 21.02
C ARG A 10 12.95 6.74 20.93
N LEU A 11 12.27 6.11 19.96
CA LEU A 11 12.28 4.66 19.76
C LEU A 11 13.67 4.16 19.35
N ASP A 12 14.35 4.88 18.47
CA ASP A 12 15.71 4.55 18.01
C ASP A 12 16.70 4.42 19.19
N ARG A 13 16.48 5.17 20.27
CA ARG A 13 17.32 5.08 21.48
C ARG A 13 17.18 3.73 22.18
N TYR A 14 15.97 3.19 22.27
CA TYR A 14 15.73 1.86 22.85
C TYR A 14 16.32 0.76 21.97
N ILE A 15 16.21 0.91 20.64
CA ILE A 15 16.80 -0.03 19.68
C ILE A 15 18.32 -0.01 19.81
N LEU A 16 18.95 1.16 19.74
CA LEU A 16 20.41 1.28 19.84
C LEU A 16 20.93 0.78 21.20
N ALA A 17 20.24 1.05 22.30
CA ALA A 17 20.61 0.51 23.61
C ALA A 17 20.63 -1.03 23.62
N ARG A 18 19.66 -1.68 22.95
CA ARG A 18 19.65 -3.14 22.82
C ARG A 18 20.78 -3.63 21.92
N MET A 19 21.02 -2.96 20.78
CA MET A 19 22.09 -3.30 19.83
C MET A 19 23.47 -3.24 20.49
N GLU A 20 23.76 -2.15 21.22
CA GLU A 20 25.02 -1.98 21.95
C GLU A 20 25.21 -3.07 23.01
N LYS A 21 24.15 -3.47 23.72
CA LYS A 21 24.20 -4.54 24.73
C LYS A 21 24.56 -5.90 24.13
N VAL A 22 24.17 -6.16 22.89
CA VAL A 22 24.47 -7.42 22.18
C VAL A 22 25.67 -7.30 21.22
N GLY A 23 26.38 -6.17 21.23
CA GLY A 23 27.59 -5.98 20.41
C GLY A 23 27.32 -5.78 18.92
N VAL A 24 26.10 -5.41 18.52
CA VAL A 24 25.72 -5.13 17.13
C VAL A 24 25.72 -3.63 16.89
N SER A 25 26.20 -3.20 15.73
CA SER A 25 26.16 -1.79 15.30
C SER A 25 25.07 -1.57 14.25
N PRO A 26 24.49 -0.36 14.15
CA PRO A 26 23.54 -0.05 13.11
C PRO A 26 24.09 -0.25 11.70
N ALA A 27 23.23 -0.71 10.79
CA ALA A 27 23.55 -0.78 9.38
C ALA A 27 23.67 0.64 8.78
N PRO A 28 24.53 0.83 7.77
CA PRO A 28 24.59 2.09 7.04
C PRO A 28 23.25 2.39 6.35
N ALA A 29 22.94 3.67 6.18
CA ALA A 29 21.77 4.08 5.41
C ALA A 29 21.88 3.58 3.96
N ALA A 30 20.74 3.18 3.39
CA ALA A 30 20.65 2.83 1.98
C ALA A 30 20.89 4.07 1.10
N ASP A 31 21.48 3.86 -0.08
CA ASP A 31 21.64 4.91 -1.08
C ASP A 31 20.29 5.32 -1.69
N ALA A 32 20.24 6.51 -2.30
CA ALA A 32 19.02 7.09 -2.84
C ALA A 32 18.29 6.16 -3.83
N ARG A 33 19.04 5.46 -4.70
CA ARG A 33 18.46 4.56 -5.71
C ARG A 33 17.82 3.35 -5.04
N THR A 34 18.48 2.78 -4.03
CA THR A 34 17.93 1.67 -3.24
C THR A 34 16.66 2.08 -2.50
N VAL A 35 16.64 3.27 -1.89
CA VAL A 35 15.47 3.81 -1.20
C VAL A 35 14.28 3.97 -2.16
N LEU A 36 14.47 4.68 -3.28
CA LEU A 36 13.40 4.88 -4.26
C LEU A 36 12.87 3.55 -4.81
N ARG A 37 13.76 2.62 -5.16
CA ARG A 37 13.36 1.31 -5.69
C ARG A 37 12.47 0.56 -4.70
N ARG A 38 12.81 0.55 -3.41
CA ARG A 38 11.99 -0.09 -2.37
C ARG A 38 10.62 0.59 -2.27
N LEU A 39 10.59 1.91 -2.15
CA LEU A 39 9.34 2.67 -2.09
C LEU A 39 8.43 2.39 -3.28
N SER A 40 8.95 2.38 -4.52
CA SER A 40 8.13 2.12 -5.71
C SER A 40 7.58 0.69 -5.73
N PHE A 41 8.40 -0.33 -5.45
CA PHE A 41 7.91 -1.71 -5.45
C PHE A 41 6.97 -2.01 -4.28
N ASP A 42 7.21 -1.43 -3.12
CA ASP A 42 6.39 -1.65 -1.94
C ASP A 42 5.02 -0.99 -2.09
N LEU A 43 4.98 0.29 -2.52
CA LEU A 43 3.75 1.06 -2.59
C LEU A 43 2.93 0.80 -3.85
N ILE A 44 3.56 0.72 -5.02
CA ILE A 44 2.86 0.61 -6.31
C ILE A 44 3.21 -0.64 -7.10
N GLY A 45 4.14 -1.47 -6.64
CA GLY A 45 4.51 -2.73 -7.31
C GLY A 45 5.32 -2.58 -8.61
N LEU A 46 5.68 -1.36 -9.00
CA LEU A 46 6.36 -1.06 -10.26
C LEU A 46 7.76 -0.49 -10.03
N PRO A 47 8.72 -0.72 -10.95
CA PRO A 47 10.02 -0.07 -10.88
C PRO A 47 9.90 1.44 -11.18
N PRO A 48 10.75 2.29 -10.58
CA PRO A 48 10.82 3.70 -10.94
C PRO A 48 11.44 3.88 -12.34
N THR A 49 11.02 4.92 -13.04
CA THR A 49 11.62 5.35 -14.31
C THR A 49 13.00 5.97 -14.09
N LEU A 50 13.81 6.02 -15.15
CA LEU A 50 15.14 6.67 -15.08
C LEU A 50 15.04 8.15 -14.67
N ALA A 51 14.04 8.86 -15.18
CA ALA A 51 13.81 10.26 -14.86
C ALA A 51 13.47 10.46 -13.38
N GLU A 52 12.63 9.61 -12.81
CA GLU A 52 12.31 9.63 -11.38
C GLU A 52 13.53 9.31 -10.51
N VAL A 53 14.37 8.35 -10.91
CA VAL A 53 15.61 8.03 -10.19
C VAL A 53 16.55 9.25 -10.15
N GLN A 54 16.75 9.92 -11.28
CA GLN A 54 17.61 11.10 -11.37
C GLN A 54 17.05 12.29 -10.57
N ALA A 55 15.73 12.51 -10.61
CA ALA A 55 15.07 13.55 -9.83
C ALA A 55 15.19 13.28 -8.32
N PHE A 56 14.82 12.08 -7.90
CA PHE A 56 14.91 11.66 -6.50
C PHE A 56 16.33 11.74 -5.97
N GLN A 57 17.34 11.34 -6.74
CA GLN A 57 18.73 11.40 -6.29
C GLN A 57 19.15 12.84 -5.95
N ARG A 58 18.83 13.82 -6.82
CA ARG A 58 19.15 15.24 -6.56
C ARG A 58 18.42 15.77 -5.33
N ASP A 59 17.15 15.42 -5.17
CA ASP A 59 16.37 15.85 -4.02
C ASP A 59 16.86 15.20 -2.71
N TYR A 60 17.22 13.91 -2.77
CA TYR A 60 17.73 13.15 -1.64
C TYR A 60 19.11 13.62 -1.19
N GLU A 61 20.00 14.02 -2.13
CA GLU A 61 21.30 14.61 -1.80
C GLU A 61 21.15 15.95 -1.04
N ARG A 62 20.08 16.71 -1.32
CA ARG A 62 19.77 17.98 -0.67
C ARG A 62 19.09 17.80 0.69
N ASP A 63 18.04 16.98 0.74
CA ASP A 63 17.29 16.66 1.95
C ASP A 63 16.65 15.26 1.83
N PRO A 64 17.29 14.22 2.40
CA PRO A 64 16.78 12.85 2.35
C PRO A 64 15.37 12.69 2.91
N GLN A 65 15.02 13.42 3.97
CA GLN A 65 13.75 13.24 4.66
C GLN A 65 12.61 13.86 3.84
N ALA A 66 12.80 15.08 3.35
CA ALA A 66 11.82 15.75 2.50
C ALA A 66 11.62 15.00 1.17
N ALA A 67 12.72 14.51 0.55
CA ALA A 67 12.65 13.74 -0.69
C ALA A 67 11.85 12.44 -0.54
N VAL A 68 12.08 11.70 0.56
CA VAL A 68 11.31 10.49 0.87
C VAL A 68 9.84 10.82 1.10
N SER A 69 9.52 11.82 1.93
CA SER A 69 8.12 12.20 2.21
C SER A 69 7.36 12.55 0.94
N ALA A 70 7.90 13.46 0.12
CA ALA A 70 7.25 13.89 -1.12
C ALA A 70 7.09 12.75 -2.13
N THR A 71 8.04 11.81 -2.16
CA THR A 71 7.95 10.62 -3.01
C THR A 71 6.88 9.66 -2.51
N VAL A 72 6.77 9.44 -1.21
CA VAL A 72 5.72 8.61 -0.61
C VAL A 72 4.35 9.19 -0.94
N ASP A 73 4.15 10.50 -0.71
CA ASP A 73 2.86 11.16 -0.99
C ASP A 73 2.45 11.00 -2.46
N ARG A 74 3.41 11.19 -3.38
CA ARG A 74 3.18 11.00 -4.82
C ARG A 74 2.83 9.54 -5.17
N LEU A 75 3.49 8.57 -4.55
CA LEU A 75 3.26 7.15 -4.81
C LEU A 75 1.93 6.67 -4.22
N LEU A 76 1.52 7.17 -3.05
CA LEU A 76 0.22 6.90 -2.45
C LEU A 76 -0.93 7.49 -3.30
N ALA A 77 -0.71 8.65 -3.92
CA ALA A 77 -1.69 9.27 -4.82
C ALA A 77 -1.74 8.66 -6.23
N ALA A 78 -0.84 7.72 -6.56
CA ALA A 78 -0.79 7.11 -7.87
C ALA A 78 -1.86 6.01 -8.00
N PRO A 79 -2.56 5.87 -9.14
CA PRO A 79 -3.63 4.87 -9.27
C PRO A 79 -3.18 3.43 -9.06
N GLN A 80 -1.89 3.15 -9.33
CA GLN A 80 -1.27 1.84 -9.12
C GLN A 80 -1.15 1.46 -7.64
N TYR A 81 -1.27 2.42 -6.72
CA TYR A 81 -1.35 2.13 -5.29
C TYR A 81 -2.55 1.24 -4.99
N GLY A 82 -3.75 1.65 -5.41
CA GLY A 82 -4.97 0.86 -5.25
C GLY A 82 -4.88 -0.49 -5.95
N GLU A 83 -4.31 -0.56 -7.15
CA GLU A 83 -4.09 -1.84 -7.85
C GLU A 83 -3.18 -2.79 -7.06
N ARG A 84 -2.08 -2.26 -6.51
CA ARG A 84 -1.10 -3.01 -5.72
C ARG A 84 -1.70 -3.56 -4.44
N TRP A 85 -2.42 -2.72 -3.69
CA TRP A 85 -2.97 -3.09 -2.38
C TRP A 85 -4.27 -3.88 -2.48
N ALA A 86 -5.13 -3.58 -3.45
CA ALA A 86 -6.32 -4.38 -3.73
C ALA A 86 -5.98 -5.83 -4.02
N ARG A 87 -4.87 -6.11 -4.73
CA ARG A 87 -4.41 -7.49 -4.97
C ARG A 87 -4.27 -8.29 -3.67
N HIS A 88 -3.72 -7.69 -2.61
CA HIS A 88 -3.57 -8.38 -1.33
C HIS A 88 -4.92 -8.69 -0.69
N TRP A 89 -5.88 -7.77 -0.76
CA TRP A 89 -7.25 -8.03 -0.29
C TRP A 89 -7.94 -9.11 -1.10
N LEU A 90 -7.86 -9.02 -2.43
CA LEU A 90 -8.49 -9.95 -3.35
C LEU A 90 -7.92 -11.37 -3.22
N ASP A 91 -6.62 -11.51 -2.97
CA ASP A 91 -5.99 -12.78 -2.62
C ASP A 91 -6.62 -13.39 -1.34
N LEU A 92 -6.80 -12.58 -0.29
CA LEU A 92 -7.41 -13.01 0.97
C LEU A 92 -8.90 -13.34 0.83
N ALA A 93 -9.63 -12.54 0.05
CA ALA A 93 -11.04 -12.73 -0.25
C ALA A 93 -11.30 -13.90 -1.22
N ARG A 94 -10.22 -14.56 -1.72
CA ARG A 94 -10.29 -15.65 -2.70
C ARG A 94 -11.00 -15.23 -3.99
N PHE A 95 -10.77 -13.99 -4.41
CA PHE A 95 -11.29 -13.46 -5.66
C PHE A 95 -10.79 -14.29 -6.86
N THR A 96 -11.69 -14.51 -7.82
CA THR A 96 -11.36 -15.07 -9.12
C THR A 96 -12.22 -14.40 -10.19
N ASP A 97 -11.61 -14.11 -11.35
CA ASP A 97 -12.36 -13.60 -12.50
C ASP A 97 -13.32 -14.66 -13.06
N GLN A 98 -13.03 -15.95 -12.85
CA GLN A 98 -13.81 -17.09 -13.34
C GLN A 98 -14.16 -18.02 -12.18
N THR A 99 -15.46 -18.26 -11.97
CA THR A 99 -15.93 -19.31 -11.06
C THR A 99 -15.69 -20.70 -11.66
N ALA A 100 -15.69 -21.72 -10.81
CA ALA A 100 -15.60 -23.10 -11.27
C ALA A 100 -16.77 -23.43 -12.22
N SER A 101 -16.54 -24.35 -13.18
CA SER A 101 -17.50 -24.63 -14.26
C SER A 101 -18.88 -25.15 -13.80
N TRP A 102 -19.00 -25.60 -12.55
CA TRP A 102 -20.23 -26.07 -11.93
C TRP A 102 -20.98 -24.99 -11.11
N LEU A 103 -20.40 -23.80 -10.96
CA LEU A 103 -21.05 -22.62 -10.37
C LEU A 103 -21.59 -21.73 -11.49
N GLU A 104 -22.65 -20.98 -11.21
CA GLU A 104 -23.08 -19.93 -12.13
C GLU A 104 -21.94 -18.91 -12.33
N SER A 105 -21.76 -18.49 -13.58
CA SER A 105 -20.68 -17.57 -13.94
C SER A 105 -20.89 -16.23 -13.25
N THR A 106 -19.88 -15.79 -12.49
CA THR A 106 -19.78 -14.40 -12.05
C THR A 106 -19.32 -13.53 -13.23
N ARG A 107 -20.17 -13.38 -14.26
CA ARG A 107 -19.89 -12.60 -15.48
C ARG A 107 -19.36 -11.18 -15.17
N TYR A 108 -19.68 -10.66 -13.99
CA TYR A 108 -19.38 -9.30 -13.55
C TYR A 108 -18.44 -9.25 -12.33
N SER A 109 -17.67 -10.31 -12.04
CA SER A 109 -16.69 -10.37 -10.93
C SER A 109 -15.72 -9.19 -10.95
N HIS A 110 -15.28 -8.77 -12.13
CA HIS A 110 -14.40 -7.61 -12.31
C HIS A 110 -14.94 -6.31 -11.70
N LEU A 111 -16.27 -6.13 -11.60
CA LEU A 111 -16.84 -4.92 -10.99
C LEU A 111 -16.51 -4.84 -9.49
N TYR A 112 -16.50 -5.98 -8.79
CA TYR A 112 -16.06 -6.05 -7.40
C TYR A 112 -14.56 -5.76 -7.28
N ARG A 113 -13.72 -6.36 -8.15
CA ARG A 113 -12.27 -6.06 -8.20
C ARG A 113 -12.04 -4.55 -8.38
N ASP A 114 -12.70 -3.95 -9.37
CA ASP A 114 -12.53 -2.54 -9.71
C ASP A 114 -13.09 -1.63 -8.60
N TRP A 115 -14.12 -2.06 -7.87
CA TRP A 115 -14.58 -1.38 -6.65
C TRP A 115 -13.53 -1.45 -5.53
N VAL A 116 -12.93 -2.61 -5.26
CA VAL A 116 -11.87 -2.73 -4.24
C VAL A 116 -10.68 -1.84 -4.59
N VAL A 117 -10.23 -1.81 -5.85
CA VAL A 117 -9.16 -0.92 -6.31
C VAL A 117 -9.49 0.54 -6.04
N ARG A 118 -10.71 0.98 -6.35
CA ARG A 118 -11.16 2.36 -6.06
C ARG A 118 -11.20 2.64 -4.56
N ALA A 119 -11.75 1.74 -3.76
CA ALA A 119 -11.84 1.91 -2.32
C ALA A 119 -10.47 2.16 -1.66
N PHE A 120 -9.40 1.48 -2.14
CA PHE A 120 -8.03 1.75 -1.69
C PHE A 120 -7.50 3.11 -2.16
N ASN A 121 -7.76 3.50 -3.41
CA ASN A 121 -7.30 4.79 -3.94
C ASN A 121 -8.03 5.99 -3.31
N ASP A 122 -9.29 5.81 -2.93
CA ASP A 122 -10.12 6.83 -2.28
C ASP A 122 -9.88 6.91 -0.77
N ASP A 123 -8.96 6.10 -0.22
CA ASP A 123 -8.66 5.99 1.21
C ASP A 123 -9.94 5.73 2.05
N LEU A 124 -10.79 4.82 1.55
CA LEU A 124 -12.05 4.51 2.22
C LEU A 124 -11.77 3.94 3.63
N PRO A 125 -12.37 4.50 4.70
CA PRO A 125 -12.17 3.99 6.05
C PRO A 125 -12.50 2.51 6.16
N TYR A 126 -11.65 1.76 6.87
CA TYR A 126 -11.74 0.30 6.92
C TYR A 126 -13.09 -0.22 7.40
N ASP A 127 -13.72 0.46 8.37
CA ASP A 127 -15.07 0.14 8.84
C ASP A 127 -16.11 0.25 7.71
N GLN A 128 -16.07 1.34 6.93
CA GLN A 128 -16.94 1.55 5.78
C GLN A 128 -16.66 0.54 4.67
N PHE A 129 -15.38 0.25 4.41
CA PHE A 129 -14.96 -0.75 3.43
C PHE A 129 -15.54 -2.13 3.73
N VAL A 130 -15.48 -2.57 4.99
CA VAL A 130 -16.05 -3.87 5.40
C VAL A 130 -17.58 -3.83 5.37
N MET A 131 -18.21 -2.77 5.89
CA MET A 131 -19.68 -2.67 5.91
C MET A 131 -20.29 -2.72 4.51
N ARG A 132 -19.72 -1.97 3.55
CA ARG A 132 -20.22 -1.94 2.16
C ARG A 132 -20.18 -3.31 1.50
N GLN A 133 -19.15 -4.11 1.77
CA GLN A 133 -19.05 -5.47 1.23
C GLN A 133 -20.13 -6.44 1.75
N LEU A 134 -20.77 -6.11 2.88
CA LEU A 134 -21.78 -6.97 3.52
C LEU A 134 -23.21 -6.43 3.42
N ALA A 135 -23.38 -5.12 3.29
CA ALA A 135 -24.68 -4.48 3.52
C ALA A 135 -24.91 -3.19 2.70
N SER A 136 -24.15 -2.94 1.61
CA SER A 136 -24.35 -1.73 0.78
C SER A 136 -25.81 -1.50 0.39
N ASP A 137 -26.56 -2.54 0.05
CA ASP A 137 -27.97 -2.47 -0.39
C ASP A 137 -28.95 -1.95 0.66
N VAL A 138 -28.60 -2.04 1.94
CA VAL A 138 -29.43 -1.56 3.05
C VAL A 138 -28.86 -0.33 3.74
N MET A 139 -27.72 0.20 3.25
CA MET A 139 -27.11 1.42 3.77
C MET A 139 -27.87 2.68 3.27
N PRO A 140 -28.16 3.66 4.15
CA PRO A 140 -28.89 4.87 3.76
C PRO A 140 -28.18 5.73 2.70
N GLU A 141 -26.86 5.68 2.64
CA GLU A 141 -25.99 6.50 1.77
C GLU A 141 -25.46 5.70 0.56
N CYS A 142 -26.16 4.66 0.12
CA CYS A 142 -25.69 3.80 -0.97
C CYS A 142 -25.70 4.53 -2.32
N ASP A 143 -24.53 4.72 -2.94
CA ASP A 143 -24.42 5.00 -4.37
C ASP A 143 -24.56 3.69 -5.17
N LEU A 144 -25.02 3.77 -6.41
CA LEU A 144 -25.13 2.61 -7.30
C LEU A 144 -23.77 1.92 -7.49
N GLN A 145 -22.68 2.68 -7.45
CA GLN A 145 -21.33 2.12 -7.58
C GLN A 145 -20.93 1.25 -6.39
N ASP A 146 -21.51 1.47 -5.21
CA ASP A 146 -21.23 0.71 -3.99
C ASP A 146 -21.92 -0.65 -3.96
N LEU A 147 -22.91 -0.88 -4.83
CA LEU A 147 -23.53 -2.21 -4.99
C LEU A 147 -22.51 -3.23 -5.51
N HIS A 148 -21.46 -2.80 -6.21
CA HIS A 148 -20.37 -3.69 -6.63
C HIS A 148 -19.62 -4.29 -5.44
N ALA A 149 -19.62 -3.64 -4.27
CA ALA A 149 -19.00 -4.17 -3.05
C ALA A 149 -19.61 -5.50 -2.61
N LEU A 150 -20.92 -5.68 -2.83
CA LEU A 150 -21.66 -6.90 -2.48
C LEU A 150 -21.20 -8.12 -3.29
N GLY A 151 -20.41 -7.93 -4.34
CA GLY A 151 -19.73 -9.02 -5.03
C GLY A 151 -18.88 -9.89 -4.10
N PHE A 152 -18.46 -9.36 -2.94
CA PHE A 152 -17.82 -10.12 -1.87
C PHE A 152 -18.64 -11.35 -1.43
N LEU A 153 -19.97 -11.22 -1.32
CA LEU A 153 -20.87 -12.31 -0.90
C LEU A 153 -20.98 -13.42 -1.94
N GLY A 154 -20.63 -13.14 -3.20
CA GLY A 154 -20.65 -14.10 -4.30
C GLY A 154 -19.32 -14.81 -4.57
N LEU A 155 -18.29 -14.57 -3.75
CA LEU A 155 -16.98 -15.22 -3.89
C LEU A 155 -17.03 -16.68 -3.41
N SER A 156 -16.17 -17.54 -3.97
CA SER A 156 -16.14 -19.01 -3.75
C SER A 156 -14.78 -19.53 -3.25
#